data_AF-A0A2R6BU70-F1
#
_entry.id   AF-A0A2R6BU70-F1
#
_cell.length_a   1.000
_cell.length_b   1.000
_cell.length_c   1.000
_cell.angle_alpha   90.00
_cell.angle_beta   90.00
_cell.angle_gamma   90.00
#
_symmetry.space_group_name_H-M   'P 1'
#
loop_
_entity.id
_entity.type
_entity.pdbx_description
1 polymer ?
#
loop_
_entity_poly.entity_id
_entity_poly.type
_entity_poly.pdbx_seq_one_letter_code
_entity_poly.pdbx_strand_id
1 'polypeptide(L)'
;MSTEKKFWVEKLAEEVREKFKVSLYRTENGVGASGIPHIGSISDAVRSYGVKLALEEFGLKAEHIAFSDDKDGLRKVPHGFPEELKNHIGKPVTSVPDPFRCHESYGDHMSSMLLDALDTFGIEYKFMSGTRVYKSGLLNPQIHAILVNAKKVGEIILEVTGQEKYTHVLPYLPVCANCGRIYTTEAVSYDPNARSVEYVCVGGEIAGKWYEGCGFKGERKISEGEGKLVWKSEFAARWAALRINFEAYGKELTDSVATNDRICREVLRVEPPVHTRYELFLNKHNG
;
A
#
# COMPACT_ATOMS: atom_id res chain seq x y z
N MET A 1 12.03 41.13 10.10
CA MET A 1 12.26 39.67 10.22
C MET A 1 12.62 39.18 8.83
N SER A 2 13.81 38.61 8.65
CA SER A 2 14.27 38.03 7.38
C SER A 2 13.30 36.94 6.94
N THR A 3 12.66 37.09 5.79
CA THR A 3 11.94 36.00 5.12
C THR A 3 12.97 35.08 4.48
N GLU A 4 13.59 34.25 5.31
CA GLU A 4 14.50 33.21 4.87
C GLU A 4 13.75 32.28 3.91
N LYS A 5 14.28 32.10 2.70
CA LYS A 5 13.66 31.25 1.69
C LYS A 5 13.76 29.79 2.13
N LYS A 6 12.71 29.30 2.78
CA LYS A 6 12.61 27.89 3.18
C LYS A 6 12.57 26.98 1.96
N PHE A 7 13.39 25.93 1.99
CA PHE A 7 13.36 24.84 1.03
C PHE A 7 12.02 24.08 1.17
N TRP A 8 11.59 23.40 0.10
CA TRP A 8 10.23 22.85 0.05
C TRP A 8 9.98 21.74 1.08
N VAL A 9 11.00 20.94 1.43
CA VAL A 9 10.89 19.91 2.49
C VAL A 9 10.71 20.53 3.87
N GLU A 10 11.34 21.69 4.15
CA GLU A 10 11.18 22.40 5.41
C GLU A 10 9.74 22.89 5.55
N LYS A 11 9.15 23.42 4.48
CA LYS A 11 7.74 23.84 4.49
C LYS A 11 6.78 22.68 4.77
N LEU A 12 7.03 21.52 4.19
CA LEU A 12 6.24 20.31 4.46
C LEU A 12 6.43 19.83 5.91
N ALA A 13 7.66 19.85 6.43
CA ALA A 13 7.93 19.51 7.82
C ALA A 13 7.26 20.49 8.80
N GLU A 14 7.14 21.77 8.43
CA GLU A 14 6.39 22.76 9.21
C GLU A 14 4.89 22.44 9.24
N GLU A 15 4.30 22.13 8.08
CA GLU A 15 2.91 21.69 8.02
C GLU A 15 2.68 20.43 8.86
N VAL A 16 3.59 19.46 8.77
CA VAL A 16 3.56 18.22 9.58
C VAL A 16 3.59 18.52 11.07
N ARG A 17 4.54 19.34 11.57
CA ARG A 17 4.63 19.65 13.01
C ARG A 17 3.50 20.56 13.49
N GLU A 18 2.86 21.33 12.62
CA GLU A 18 1.70 22.16 12.96
C GLU A 18 0.45 21.29 13.10
N LYS A 19 0.26 20.38 12.15
CA LYS A 19 -0.86 19.43 12.09
C LYS A 19 -0.78 18.37 13.19
N PHE A 20 0.42 17.88 13.50
CA PHE A 20 0.64 16.81 14.46
C PHE A 20 1.49 17.27 15.64
N LYS A 21 1.11 16.87 16.87
CA LYS A 21 1.88 17.12 18.11
C LYS A 21 2.19 15.78 18.78
N VAL A 22 3.21 15.10 18.28
CA VAL A 22 3.59 13.74 18.69
C VAL A 22 5.05 13.66 19.15
N SER A 23 5.37 12.61 19.91
CA SER A 23 6.73 12.38 20.42
C SER A 23 7.68 11.74 19.39
N LEU A 24 7.13 11.12 18.34
CA LEU A 24 7.85 10.53 17.23
C LEU A 24 7.04 10.77 15.96
N TYR A 25 7.63 11.50 15.02
CA TYR A 25 7.05 11.74 13.70
C TYR A 25 7.42 10.61 12.76
N ARG A 26 6.52 10.22 11.86
CA ARG A 26 6.78 9.19 10.87
C ARG A 26 6.50 9.67 9.47
N THR A 27 7.47 9.46 8.60
CA THR A 27 7.30 9.60 7.15
C THR A 27 7.29 8.22 6.53
N GLU A 28 6.53 8.05 5.44
CA GLU A 28 6.40 6.77 4.75
C GLU A 28 6.62 6.93 3.25
N ASN A 29 7.13 5.90 2.60
CA ASN A 29 6.92 5.67 1.18
C ASN A 29 6.43 4.23 0.95
N GLY A 30 5.59 4.05 -0.06
CA GLY A 30 5.20 2.74 -0.58
C GLY A 30 6.25 2.18 -1.55
N VAL A 31 6.36 0.85 -1.57
CA VAL A 31 7.26 0.10 -2.45
C VAL A 31 6.46 -0.99 -3.15
N GLY A 32 6.25 -0.82 -4.46
CA GLY A 32 5.62 -1.85 -5.27
C GLY A 32 6.57 -3.03 -5.49
N ALA A 33 6.24 -4.19 -4.92
CA ALA A 33 7.06 -5.41 -5.04
C ALA A 33 6.63 -6.36 -6.18
N SER A 34 5.72 -5.92 -7.07
CA SER A 34 5.21 -6.75 -8.18
C SER A 34 5.97 -6.60 -9.50
N GLY A 35 6.94 -5.69 -9.57
CA GLY A 35 7.78 -5.50 -10.73
C GLY A 35 9.11 -4.83 -10.36
N ILE A 36 9.96 -4.63 -11.37
CA ILE A 36 11.29 -4.05 -11.18
C ILE A 36 11.16 -2.60 -10.70
N PRO A 37 11.77 -2.23 -9.57
CA PRO A 37 11.78 -0.85 -9.09
C PRO A 37 12.37 0.12 -10.14
N HIS A 38 11.84 1.33 -10.19
CA HIS A 38 12.28 2.36 -11.13
C HIS A 38 12.62 3.68 -10.41
N ILE A 39 13.20 4.65 -11.13
CA ILE A 39 13.62 5.93 -10.55
C ILE A 39 12.50 6.67 -9.81
N GLY A 40 11.24 6.52 -10.26
CA GLY A 40 10.08 7.04 -9.54
C GLY A 40 9.95 6.51 -8.11
N SER A 41 10.18 5.22 -7.87
CA SER A 41 10.11 4.60 -6.54
C SER A 41 11.18 5.16 -5.60
N ILE A 42 12.40 5.37 -6.11
CA ILE A 42 13.49 5.98 -5.35
C ILE A 42 13.17 7.45 -5.06
N SER A 43 12.63 8.18 -6.04
CA SER A 43 12.25 9.58 -5.83
C SER A 43 11.19 9.73 -4.75
N ASP A 44 10.28 8.77 -4.58
CA ASP A 44 9.28 8.80 -3.51
C ASP A 44 9.96 8.72 -2.14
N ALA A 45 10.83 7.71 -1.96
CA ALA A 45 11.63 7.54 -0.75
C ALA A 45 12.48 8.77 -0.43
N VAL A 46 13.15 9.37 -1.42
CA VAL A 46 13.94 10.60 -1.24
C VAL A 46 13.09 11.75 -0.71
N ARG A 47 11.84 11.90 -1.17
CA ARG A 47 10.94 12.98 -0.70
C ARG A 47 10.52 12.76 0.74
N SER A 48 10.08 11.57 1.08
CA SER A 48 9.67 11.22 2.43
C SER A 48 10.83 11.24 3.43
N TYR A 49 12.02 10.82 3.00
CA TYR A 49 13.24 10.93 3.79
C TYR A 49 13.67 12.39 3.99
N GLY A 50 13.58 13.23 2.95
CA GLY A 50 13.88 14.67 3.07
C GLY A 50 13.01 15.39 4.10
N VAL A 51 11.73 15.03 4.20
CA VAL A 51 10.84 15.57 5.25
C VAL A 51 11.22 15.02 6.63
N LYS A 52 11.64 13.75 6.75
CA LYS A 52 12.19 13.20 8.01
C LYS A 52 13.39 13.99 8.48
N LEU A 53 14.35 14.29 7.60
CA LEU A 53 15.54 15.08 7.93
C LEU A 53 15.17 16.50 8.38
N ALA A 54 14.27 17.17 7.67
CA ALA A 54 13.82 18.52 8.06
C ALA A 54 13.13 18.54 9.44
N LEU A 55 12.37 17.50 9.80
CA LEU A 55 11.81 17.36 11.14
C LEU A 55 12.90 17.20 12.21
N GLU A 56 13.96 16.45 11.93
CA GLU A 56 15.10 16.28 12.83
C GLU A 56 15.92 17.57 13.00
N GLU A 57 16.10 18.35 11.92
CA GLU A 57 16.71 19.68 11.98
C GLU A 57 15.90 20.65 12.87
N PHE A 58 14.59 20.45 12.97
CA PHE A 58 13.74 21.17 13.93
C PHE A 58 13.84 20.63 15.37
N GLY A 59 14.73 19.68 15.63
CA GLY A 59 14.92 19.05 16.94
C GLY A 59 13.85 18.02 17.31
N LEU A 60 13.06 17.55 16.33
CA LEU A 60 12.01 16.55 16.55
C LEU A 60 12.55 15.14 16.29
N LYS A 61 12.02 14.14 17.00
CA LYS A 61 12.34 12.74 16.69
C LYS A 61 11.52 12.29 15.49
N ALA A 62 12.17 11.74 14.47
CA ALA A 62 11.49 11.23 13.28
C ALA A 62 12.04 9.86 12.84
N GLU A 63 11.17 9.04 12.25
CA GLU A 63 11.49 7.72 11.68
C GLU A 63 10.93 7.67 10.26
N HIS A 64 11.70 7.16 9.31
CA HIS A 64 11.24 6.94 7.94
C HIS A 64 10.92 5.46 7.74
N ILE A 65 9.74 5.14 7.19
CA ILE A 65 9.28 3.78 6.93
C ILE A 65 9.25 3.55 5.42
N ALA A 66 9.95 2.50 4.98
CA ALA A 66 9.84 1.96 3.63
C ALA A 66 8.91 0.74 3.68
N PHE A 67 7.67 0.89 3.22
CA PHE A 67 6.65 -0.15 3.30
C PHE A 67 6.54 -0.88 1.96
N SER A 68 6.77 -2.20 1.95
CA SER A 68 6.64 -3.03 0.76
C SER A 68 5.24 -3.60 0.62
N ASP A 69 4.57 -3.31 -0.49
CA ASP A 69 3.26 -3.84 -0.85
C ASP A 69 3.35 -5.31 -1.35
N ASP A 70 4.22 -6.11 -0.76
CA ASP A 70 4.55 -7.48 -1.17
C ASP A 70 3.45 -8.53 -0.92
N LYS A 71 2.30 -8.10 -0.37
CA LYS A 71 1.06 -8.92 -0.36
C LYS A 71 0.29 -8.81 -1.67
N ASP A 72 0.63 -7.85 -2.54
CA ASP A 72 -0.01 -7.69 -3.84
C ASP A 72 0.24 -8.88 -4.76
N GLY A 73 -0.74 -9.14 -5.61
CA GLY A 73 -0.67 -10.20 -6.59
C GLY A 73 0.29 -9.86 -7.73
N LEU A 74 1.00 -10.86 -8.25
CA LEU A 74 1.78 -10.70 -9.47
C LEU A 74 0.86 -10.35 -10.64
N ARG A 75 0.99 -9.14 -11.20
CA ARG A 75 0.10 -8.64 -12.26
C ARG A 75 0.56 -9.00 -13.67
N LYS A 76 1.88 -9.01 -13.87
CA LYS A 76 2.54 -9.32 -15.14
C LYS A 76 3.94 -9.87 -14.85
N VAL A 77 4.45 -10.69 -15.75
CA VAL A 77 5.85 -11.12 -15.71
C VAL A 77 6.71 -9.98 -16.30
N PRO A 78 7.73 -9.47 -15.59
CA PRO A 78 8.62 -8.45 -16.15
C PRO A 78 9.41 -8.99 -17.35
N HIS A 79 9.80 -8.10 -18.26
CA HIS A 79 10.67 -8.48 -19.37
C HIS A 79 12.01 -9.02 -18.85
N GLY A 80 12.49 -10.13 -19.43
CA GLY A 80 13.73 -10.79 -19.01
C GLY A 80 13.57 -11.79 -17.86
N PHE A 81 12.35 -11.96 -17.33
CA PHE A 81 12.05 -12.96 -16.32
C PHE A 81 11.52 -14.26 -16.96
N PRO A 82 11.67 -15.42 -16.30
CA PRO A 82 11.20 -16.69 -16.85
C PRO A 82 9.69 -16.73 -17.07
N GLU A 83 9.29 -17.30 -18.20
CA GLU A 83 7.90 -17.40 -18.63
C GLU A 83 7.04 -18.27 -17.70
N GLU A 84 7.63 -19.18 -16.93
CA GLU A 84 6.90 -20.03 -15.97
C GLU A 84 6.19 -19.22 -14.88
N LEU A 85 6.64 -17.98 -14.61
CA LEU A 85 5.99 -17.07 -13.67
C LEU A 85 4.56 -16.71 -14.09
N LYS A 86 4.17 -16.91 -15.35
CA LYS A 86 2.78 -16.76 -15.82
C LYS A 86 1.81 -17.67 -15.06
N ASN A 87 2.27 -18.81 -14.54
CA ASN A 87 1.46 -19.72 -13.71
C ASN A 87 1.12 -19.14 -12.33
N HIS A 88 1.80 -18.06 -11.93
CA HIS A 88 1.67 -17.42 -10.63
C HIS A 88 0.91 -16.09 -10.70
N ILE A 89 0.37 -15.69 -11.87
CA ILE A 89 -0.40 -14.46 -12.00
C ILE A 89 -1.59 -14.45 -11.04
N GLY A 90 -1.74 -13.32 -10.35
CA GLY A 90 -2.75 -13.06 -9.35
C GLY A 90 -2.45 -13.66 -7.98
N LYS A 91 -1.34 -14.37 -7.77
CA LYS A 91 -0.91 -14.84 -6.45
C LYS A 91 -0.06 -13.77 -5.75
N PRO A 92 -0.14 -13.60 -4.41
CA PRO A 92 0.72 -12.69 -3.67
C PRO A 92 2.19 -12.91 -4.02
N VAL A 93 2.95 -11.84 -4.25
CA VAL A 93 4.34 -11.95 -4.74
C VAL A 93 5.28 -12.66 -3.75
N THR A 94 4.99 -12.62 -2.45
CA THR A 94 5.67 -13.41 -1.41
C THR A 94 5.37 -14.91 -1.44
N SER A 95 4.34 -15.34 -2.18
CA SER A 95 4.01 -16.75 -2.42
C SER A 95 4.56 -17.28 -3.75
N VAL A 96 5.17 -16.42 -4.55
CA VAL A 96 5.75 -16.77 -5.85
C VAL A 96 7.23 -17.12 -5.66
N PRO A 97 7.71 -18.27 -6.17
CA PRO A 97 9.12 -18.61 -6.06
C PRO A 97 10.03 -17.56 -6.73
N ASP A 98 11.18 -17.28 -6.12
CA ASP A 98 12.21 -16.46 -6.77
C ASP A 98 12.78 -17.24 -7.98
N PRO A 99 12.63 -16.73 -9.21
CA PRO A 99 13.18 -17.38 -10.41
C PRO A 99 14.72 -17.52 -10.37
N PHE A 100 15.41 -16.68 -9.60
CA PHE A 100 16.87 -16.68 -9.51
C PHE A 100 17.40 -17.42 -8.27
N ARG A 101 16.50 -17.86 -7.38
CA ARG A 101 16.83 -18.64 -6.16
C ARG A 101 17.84 -17.95 -5.24
N CYS A 102 17.88 -16.62 -5.22
CA CYS A 102 18.72 -15.86 -4.31
C CYS A 102 17.96 -15.31 -3.10
N HIS A 103 16.62 -15.29 -3.15
CA HIS A 103 15.74 -14.89 -2.05
C HIS A 103 14.65 -15.94 -1.79
N GLU A 104 13.91 -15.79 -0.68
CA GLU A 104 12.82 -16.70 -0.30
C GLU A 104 11.66 -16.69 -1.31
N SER A 105 11.39 -15.53 -1.92
CA SER A 105 10.30 -15.34 -2.87
C SER A 105 10.63 -14.30 -3.94
N TYR A 106 9.84 -14.26 -5.01
CA TYR A 106 9.87 -13.19 -6.01
C TYR A 106 9.65 -11.82 -5.35
N GLY A 107 8.72 -11.72 -4.39
CA GLY A 107 8.45 -10.47 -3.67
C GLY A 107 9.66 -9.97 -2.88
N ASP A 108 10.39 -10.88 -2.23
CA ASP A 108 11.62 -10.55 -1.50
C ASP A 108 12.73 -10.11 -2.46
N HIS A 109 12.87 -10.79 -3.60
CA HIS A 109 13.83 -10.40 -4.64
C HIS A 109 13.53 -9.00 -5.20
N MET A 110 12.26 -8.69 -5.50
CA MET A 110 11.89 -7.35 -5.99
C MET A 110 12.12 -6.27 -4.94
N SER A 111 11.79 -6.58 -3.68
CA SER A 111 11.97 -5.66 -2.58
C SER A 111 13.46 -5.36 -2.35
N SER A 112 14.32 -6.38 -2.36
CA SER A 112 15.77 -6.20 -2.11
C SER A 112 16.44 -5.28 -3.13
N MET A 113 16.05 -5.34 -4.40
CA MET A 113 16.56 -4.41 -5.43
C MET A 113 16.30 -2.93 -5.09
N LEU A 114 15.14 -2.60 -4.49
CA LEU A 114 14.88 -1.22 -4.07
C LEU A 114 15.65 -0.91 -2.79
N LEU A 115 15.70 -1.82 -1.82
CA LEU A 115 16.43 -1.61 -0.57
C LEU A 115 17.92 -1.34 -0.83
N ASP A 116 18.55 -2.12 -1.71
CA ASP A 116 19.93 -1.89 -2.15
C ASP A 116 20.12 -0.49 -2.76
N ALA A 117 19.13 -0.02 -3.53
CA ALA A 117 19.15 1.33 -4.08
C ALA A 117 19.05 2.38 -2.96
N LEU A 118 18.11 2.24 -2.03
CA LEU A 118 17.95 3.15 -0.89
C LEU A 118 19.23 3.22 -0.04
N ASP A 119 19.85 2.08 0.21
CA ASP A 119 21.12 1.96 0.94
C ASP A 119 22.26 2.69 0.19
N THR A 120 22.31 2.53 -1.13
CA THR A 120 23.30 3.23 -1.99
C THR A 120 23.13 4.75 -1.93
N PHE A 121 21.89 5.24 -1.82
CA PHE A 121 21.60 6.68 -1.65
C PHE A 121 21.79 7.17 -0.20
N GLY A 122 22.13 6.29 0.75
CA GLY A 122 22.28 6.63 2.16
C GLY A 122 20.96 7.00 2.83
N ILE A 123 19.84 6.48 2.33
CA ILE A 123 18.52 6.71 2.93
C ILE A 123 18.38 5.77 4.13
N GLU A 124 18.23 6.32 5.32
CA GLU A 124 17.91 5.54 6.51
C GLU A 124 16.41 5.27 6.58
N TYR A 125 16.02 4.01 6.69
CA TYR A 125 14.63 3.60 6.77
C TYR A 125 14.43 2.41 7.71
N LYS A 126 13.19 2.23 8.15
CA LYS A 126 12.68 1.00 8.73
C LYS A 126 11.85 0.27 7.69
N PHE A 127 12.35 -0.87 7.25
CA PHE A 127 11.64 -1.71 6.30
C PHE A 127 10.43 -2.41 6.94
N MET A 128 9.30 -2.42 6.25
CA MET A 128 8.11 -3.18 6.65
C MET A 128 7.53 -3.93 5.46
N SER A 129 7.54 -5.27 5.54
CA SER A 129 6.85 -6.13 4.58
C SER A 129 5.34 -6.14 4.83
N GLY A 130 4.53 -5.83 3.82
CA GLY A 130 3.08 -5.85 3.89
C GLY A 130 2.55 -7.24 4.28
N THR A 131 3.10 -8.30 3.72
CA THR A 131 2.77 -9.69 4.05
C THR A 131 2.99 -9.97 5.53
N ARG A 132 4.14 -9.55 6.09
CA ARG A 132 4.42 -9.72 7.52
C ARG A 132 3.51 -8.85 8.38
N VAL A 133 3.20 -7.62 7.95
CA VAL A 133 2.29 -6.71 8.64
C VAL A 133 0.87 -7.28 8.73
N TYR A 134 0.31 -7.79 7.62
CA TYR A 134 -0.98 -8.49 7.65
C TYR A 134 -0.95 -9.73 8.53
N LYS A 135 0.08 -10.58 8.39
CA LYS A 135 0.23 -11.83 9.15
C LYS A 135 0.39 -11.59 10.66
N SER A 136 1.04 -10.50 11.06
CA SER A 136 1.19 -10.13 12.47
C SER A 136 -0.12 -9.63 13.10
N GLY A 137 -1.11 -9.30 12.29
CA GLY A 137 -2.36 -8.71 12.73
C GLY A 137 -2.26 -7.23 13.12
N LEU A 138 -1.16 -6.54 12.78
CA LEU A 138 -0.96 -5.12 13.08
C LEU A 138 -2.10 -4.24 12.55
N LEU A 139 -2.66 -4.60 11.39
CA LEU A 139 -3.76 -3.87 10.74
C LEU A 139 -5.16 -4.37 11.17
N ASN A 140 -5.27 -5.44 11.97
CA ASN A 140 -6.56 -6.05 12.30
C ASN A 140 -7.58 -5.07 12.89
N PRO A 141 -7.22 -4.15 13.79
CA PRO A 141 -8.19 -3.17 14.31
C PRO A 141 -8.77 -2.28 13.21
N GLN A 142 -7.92 -1.81 12.29
CA GLN A 142 -8.32 -0.93 11.19
C GLN A 142 -9.12 -1.69 10.14
N ILE A 143 -8.70 -2.91 9.79
CA ILE A 143 -9.44 -3.80 8.88
C ILE A 143 -10.84 -4.06 9.44
N HIS A 144 -10.94 -4.41 10.73
CA HIS A 144 -12.23 -4.61 11.38
C HIS A 144 -13.12 -3.37 11.30
N ALA A 145 -12.59 -2.20 11.66
CA ALA A 145 -13.34 -0.94 11.59
C ALA A 145 -13.82 -0.61 10.17
N ILE A 146 -12.98 -0.82 9.15
CA ILE A 146 -13.31 -0.62 7.74
C ILE A 146 -14.41 -1.59 7.29
N LEU A 147 -14.32 -2.87 7.65
CA LEU A 147 -15.29 -3.88 7.25
C LEU A 147 -16.64 -3.74 7.95
N VAL A 148 -16.67 -3.38 9.24
CA VAL A 148 -17.91 -3.03 9.94
C VAL A 148 -18.60 -1.83 9.28
N ASN A 149 -17.82 -0.90 8.73
CA ASN A 149 -18.31 0.30 8.05
C ASN A 149 -18.26 0.19 6.52
N ALA A 150 -18.26 -1.03 5.95
CA ALA A 150 -17.99 -1.24 4.53
C ALA A 150 -18.95 -0.47 3.60
N LYS A 151 -20.23 -0.32 3.99
CA LYS A 151 -21.19 0.50 3.24
C LYS A 151 -20.72 1.96 3.12
N LYS A 152 -20.33 2.58 4.23
CA LYS A 152 -19.85 3.97 4.26
C LYS A 152 -18.54 4.12 3.49
N VAL A 153 -17.65 3.13 3.58
CA VAL A 153 -16.41 3.08 2.79
C VAL A 153 -16.74 2.98 1.29
N GLY A 154 -17.70 2.15 0.90
CA GLY A 154 -18.20 2.04 -0.47
C GLY A 154 -18.78 3.35 -0.99
N GLU A 155 -19.57 4.06 -0.19
CA GLU A 155 -20.09 5.40 -0.50
C GLU A 155 -18.97 6.41 -0.75
N ILE A 156 -17.94 6.44 0.12
CA ILE A 156 -16.77 7.31 -0.07
C ILE A 156 -16.05 6.97 -1.38
N ILE A 157 -15.83 5.69 -1.68
CA ILE A 157 -15.17 5.25 -2.92
C ILE A 157 -16.00 5.67 -4.14
N LEU A 158 -17.33 5.48 -4.10
CA LEU A 158 -18.23 5.88 -5.18
C LEU A 158 -18.18 7.40 -5.41
N GLU A 159 -18.29 8.20 -4.35
CA GLU A 159 -18.28 9.66 -4.44
C GLU A 159 -16.97 10.23 -4.99
N VAL A 160 -15.83 9.63 -4.63
CA VAL A 160 -14.51 10.12 -5.06
C VAL A 160 -14.11 9.59 -6.44
N THR A 161 -14.40 8.31 -6.73
CA THR A 161 -13.83 7.61 -7.90
C THR A 161 -14.87 7.21 -8.96
N GLY A 162 -16.16 7.33 -8.65
CA GLY A 162 -17.25 6.83 -9.50
C GLY A 162 -17.40 5.30 -9.50
N GLN A 163 -16.63 4.57 -8.68
CA GLN A 163 -16.65 3.10 -8.70
C GLN A 163 -17.76 2.53 -7.83
N GLU A 164 -18.77 1.95 -8.49
CA GLU A 164 -19.91 1.31 -7.82
C GLU A 164 -19.57 -0.06 -7.24
N LYS A 165 -18.47 -0.72 -7.64
CA LYS A 165 -18.14 -2.09 -7.19
C LYS A 165 -18.26 -2.27 -5.67
N TYR A 166 -17.75 -1.31 -4.90
CA TYR A 166 -17.65 -1.42 -3.44
C TYR A 166 -18.93 -1.03 -2.69
N THR A 167 -20.01 -0.67 -3.39
CA THR A 167 -21.33 -0.54 -2.77
C THR A 167 -21.99 -1.89 -2.51
N HIS A 168 -21.52 -2.94 -3.20
CA HIS A 168 -22.05 -4.30 -3.12
C HIS A 168 -21.00 -5.36 -2.78
N VAL A 169 -19.71 -5.06 -2.98
CA VAL A 169 -18.59 -5.95 -2.62
C VAL A 169 -17.77 -5.31 -1.50
N LEU A 170 -17.32 -6.11 -0.53
CA LEU A 170 -16.49 -5.59 0.54
C LEU A 170 -15.11 -5.14 0.02
N PRO A 171 -14.51 -4.06 0.58
CA PRO A 171 -13.21 -3.54 0.15
C PRO A 171 -12.04 -4.38 0.69
N TYR A 172 -12.11 -5.71 0.52
CA TYR A 172 -11.13 -6.69 0.99
C TYR A 172 -10.96 -7.80 -0.04
N LEU A 173 -9.72 -8.28 -0.17
CA LEU A 173 -9.26 -9.26 -1.14
C LEU A 173 -8.69 -10.47 -0.40
N PRO A 174 -9.50 -11.50 -0.14
CA PRO A 174 -9.02 -12.75 0.45
C PRO A 174 -8.07 -13.50 -0.48
N VAL A 175 -7.06 -14.17 0.07
CA VAL A 175 -6.28 -15.14 -0.69
C VAL A 175 -7.11 -16.42 -0.80
N CYS A 176 -7.43 -16.81 -2.04
CA CYS A 176 -8.20 -18.02 -2.30
C CYS A 176 -7.47 -19.25 -1.75
N ALA A 177 -8.12 -19.99 -0.85
CA ALA A 177 -7.55 -21.18 -0.20
C ALA A 177 -7.27 -22.32 -1.19
N ASN A 178 -7.97 -22.35 -2.31
CA ASN A 178 -7.81 -23.39 -3.33
C ASN A 178 -6.71 -23.06 -4.35
N CYS A 179 -6.76 -21.88 -4.99
CA CYS A 179 -5.83 -21.54 -6.09
C CYS A 179 -4.72 -20.55 -5.69
N GLY A 180 -4.76 -19.96 -4.50
CA GLY A 180 -3.78 -19.01 -4.00
C GLY A 180 -3.84 -17.62 -4.64
N ARG A 181 -4.79 -17.35 -5.54
CA ARG A 181 -4.95 -16.01 -6.14
C ARG A 181 -5.69 -15.06 -5.20
N ILE A 182 -5.30 -13.78 -5.23
CA ILE A 182 -5.86 -12.69 -4.42
C ILE A 182 -6.69 -11.69 -5.24
N TYR A 183 -6.47 -11.61 -6.56
CA TYR A 183 -7.19 -10.69 -7.45
C TYR A 183 -8.39 -11.32 -8.18
N THR A 184 -8.68 -12.59 -7.92
CA THR A 184 -9.82 -13.31 -8.51
C THR A 184 -10.93 -13.59 -7.50
N THR A 185 -10.83 -13.03 -6.29
CA THR A 185 -11.78 -13.25 -5.21
C THR A 185 -12.62 -12.01 -4.96
N GLU A 186 -13.90 -12.21 -4.65
CA GLU A 186 -14.79 -11.18 -4.16
C GLU A 186 -15.27 -11.52 -2.76
N ALA A 187 -15.04 -10.60 -1.82
CA ALA A 187 -15.51 -10.69 -0.45
C ALA A 187 -16.99 -10.32 -0.38
N VAL A 188 -17.82 -11.28 0.04
CA VAL A 188 -19.29 -11.20 -0.05
C VAL A 188 -19.93 -10.76 1.26
N SER A 189 -19.38 -11.18 2.40
CA SER A 189 -19.95 -10.89 3.72
C SER A 189 -18.83 -10.82 4.76
N TYR A 190 -19.10 -10.13 5.86
CA TYR A 190 -18.20 -10.01 6.99
C TYR A 190 -18.97 -10.27 8.28
N ASP A 191 -18.52 -11.24 9.08
CA ASP A 191 -19.02 -11.47 10.44
C ASP A 191 -18.14 -10.68 11.43
N PRO A 192 -18.68 -9.63 12.08
CA PRO A 192 -17.91 -8.85 13.06
C PRO A 192 -17.54 -9.63 14.33
N ASN A 193 -18.32 -10.64 14.71
CA ASN A 193 -18.09 -11.45 15.91
C ASN A 193 -16.96 -12.46 15.67
N ALA A 194 -17.03 -13.20 14.56
CA ALA A 194 -15.98 -14.14 14.16
C ALA A 194 -14.75 -13.45 13.55
N ARG A 195 -14.90 -12.17 13.15
CA ARG A 195 -13.93 -11.38 12.39
C ARG A 195 -13.47 -12.09 11.12
N SER A 196 -14.42 -12.66 10.41
CA SER A 196 -14.18 -13.45 9.21
C SER A 196 -14.93 -12.92 8.00
N VAL A 197 -14.31 -13.10 6.84
CA VAL A 197 -14.79 -12.68 5.53
C VAL A 197 -15.14 -13.92 4.72
N GLU A 198 -16.38 -14.04 4.29
CA GLU A 198 -16.77 -15.03 3.27
C GLU A 198 -16.44 -14.48 1.88
N TYR A 199 -16.03 -15.36 0.97
CA TYR A 199 -15.67 -14.96 -0.39
C TYR A 199 -15.92 -16.05 -1.42
N VAL A 200 -15.97 -15.61 -2.68
CA VAL A 200 -16.05 -16.49 -3.85
C VAL A 200 -14.94 -16.14 -4.83
N CYS A 201 -14.24 -17.15 -5.36
CA CYS A 201 -13.23 -16.99 -6.40
C CYS A 201 -13.91 -16.95 -7.77
N VAL A 202 -14.39 -15.78 -8.18
CA VAL A 202 -15.20 -15.55 -9.39
C VAL A 202 -14.39 -15.14 -10.63
N GLY A 203 -13.11 -14.80 -10.45
CA GLY A 203 -12.28 -14.26 -11.51
C GLY A 203 -12.10 -12.75 -11.40
N GLY A 204 -11.29 -12.19 -12.28
CA GLY A 204 -11.01 -10.77 -12.25
C GLY A 204 -10.08 -10.33 -13.37
N GLU A 205 -10.12 -9.03 -13.67
CA GLU A 205 -9.18 -8.43 -14.60
C GLU A 205 -7.84 -8.16 -13.91
N ILE A 206 -6.76 -8.66 -14.50
CA ILE A 206 -5.38 -8.45 -14.06
C ILE A 206 -4.58 -7.97 -15.26
N ALA A 207 -4.09 -6.73 -15.19
CA ALA A 207 -3.30 -6.08 -16.25
C ALA A 207 -4.00 -6.13 -17.64
N GLY A 208 -5.29 -5.79 -17.70
CA GLY A 208 -6.05 -5.74 -18.95
C GLY A 208 -6.46 -7.10 -19.52
N LYS A 209 -6.31 -8.18 -18.75
CA LYS A 209 -6.69 -9.54 -19.14
C LYS A 209 -7.60 -10.16 -18.09
N TRP A 210 -8.65 -10.84 -18.53
CA TRP A 210 -9.52 -11.61 -17.66
C TRP A 210 -8.85 -12.93 -17.23
N TYR A 211 -8.88 -13.22 -15.94
CA TYR A 211 -8.45 -14.50 -15.39
C TYR A 211 -9.64 -15.17 -14.70
N GLU A 212 -9.96 -16.38 -15.15
CA GLU A 212 -11.06 -17.16 -14.58
C GLU A 212 -10.81 -17.52 -13.11
N GLY A 213 -11.86 -17.38 -12.31
CA GLY A 213 -11.90 -17.85 -10.94
C GLY A 213 -12.01 -19.37 -10.89
N CYS A 214 -11.59 -19.98 -9.78
CA CYS A 214 -11.73 -21.42 -9.60
C CYS A 214 -13.11 -21.84 -9.04
N GLY A 215 -14.03 -20.89 -8.84
CA GLY A 215 -15.37 -21.14 -8.29
C GLY A 215 -15.41 -21.45 -6.79
N PHE A 216 -14.25 -21.59 -6.14
CA PHE A 216 -14.16 -21.93 -4.72
C PHE A 216 -14.83 -20.87 -3.85
N LYS A 217 -15.66 -21.32 -2.91
CA LYS A 217 -16.26 -20.51 -1.86
C LYS A 217 -15.55 -20.83 -0.55
N GLY A 218 -15.15 -19.81 0.18
CA GLY A 218 -14.42 -20.02 1.43
C GLY A 218 -14.57 -18.86 2.40
N GLU A 219 -13.91 -19.01 3.53
CA GLU A 219 -13.89 -18.04 4.61
C GLU A 219 -12.42 -17.75 4.97
N ARG A 220 -12.12 -16.49 5.33
CA ARG A 220 -10.82 -16.07 5.88
C ARG A 220 -11.02 -15.21 7.10
N LYS A 221 -10.33 -15.52 8.20
CA LYS A 221 -10.25 -14.61 9.35
C LYS A 221 -9.24 -13.52 9.05
N ILE A 222 -9.56 -12.28 9.39
CA ILE A 222 -8.63 -11.16 9.16
C ILE A 222 -7.31 -11.36 9.93
N SER A 223 -7.36 -12.10 11.05
CA SER A 223 -6.19 -12.44 11.87
C SER A 223 -5.21 -13.44 11.23
N GLU A 224 -5.60 -14.14 10.17
CA GLU A 224 -4.72 -15.09 9.48
C GLU A 224 -3.72 -14.39 8.57
N GLY A 225 -3.97 -13.11 8.21
CA GLY A 225 -3.18 -12.40 7.19
C GLY A 225 -3.34 -12.99 5.78
N GLU A 226 -4.37 -13.83 5.56
CA GLU A 226 -4.70 -14.47 4.28
C GLU A 226 -5.67 -13.63 3.44
N GLY A 227 -5.38 -12.33 3.36
CA GLY A 227 -6.09 -11.36 2.55
C GLY A 227 -5.53 -9.96 2.78
N LYS A 228 -6.00 -8.99 2.00
CA LYS A 228 -5.63 -7.58 2.16
C LYS A 228 -6.78 -6.64 1.88
N LEU A 229 -6.71 -5.42 2.39
CA LEU A 229 -7.62 -4.35 1.95
C LEU A 229 -7.28 -3.95 0.51
N VAL A 230 -8.26 -3.41 -0.20
CA VAL A 230 -8.00 -2.78 -1.51
C VAL A 230 -7.24 -1.47 -1.31
N TRP A 231 -6.41 -1.04 -2.26
CA TRP A 231 -5.62 0.20 -2.14
C TRP A 231 -6.43 1.45 -1.79
N LYS A 232 -7.73 1.48 -2.15
CA LYS A 232 -8.66 2.56 -1.81
C LYS A 232 -9.04 2.67 -0.33
N SER A 233 -8.70 1.66 0.48
CA SER A 233 -8.91 1.64 1.93
C SER A 233 -7.67 1.18 2.73
N GLU A 234 -6.71 0.54 2.07
CA GLU A 234 -5.48 0.03 2.69
C GLU A 234 -4.58 1.15 3.22
N PHE A 235 -4.42 2.26 2.49
CA PHE A 235 -3.56 3.35 2.95
C PHE A 235 -4.09 3.95 4.25
N ALA A 236 -5.41 4.13 4.38
CA ALA A 236 -6.02 4.61 5.60
C ALA A 236 -5.73 3.68 6.79
N ALA A 237 -5.84 2.37 6.58
CA ALA A 237 -5.51 1.38 7.61
C ALA A 237 -4.02 1.44 8.00
N ARG A 238 -3.13 1.53 7.01
CA ARG A 238 -1.68 1.62 7.22
C ARG A 238 -1.28 2.90 7.95
N TRP A 239 -1.76 4.06 7.50
CA TRP A 239 -1.51 5.35 8.13
C TRP A 239 -1.96 5.39 9.57
N ALA A 240 -3.16 4.87 9.85
CA ALA A 240 -3.71 4.82 11.20
C ALA A 240 -2.92 3.86 12.11
N ALA A 241 -2.56 2.67 11.62
CA ALA A 241 -1.84 1.67 12.41
C ALA A 241 -0.40 2.09 12.72
N LEU A 242 0.30 2.65 11.72
CA LEU A 242 1.70 3.07 11.84
C LEU A 242 1.85 4.49 12.39
N ARG A 243 0.76 5.26 12.45
CA ARG A 243 0.74 6.69 12.82
C ARG A 243 1.61 7.53 11.90
N ILE A 244 1.41 7.38 10.60
CA ILE A 244 2.14 8.14 9.58
C ILE A 244 1.70 9.60 9.61
N ASN A 245 2.68 10.51 9.58
CA ASN A 245 2.45 11.96 9.58
C ASN A 245 2.73 12.59 8.23
N PHE A 246 3.52 11.94 7.37
CA PHE A 246 3.79 12.39 6.02
C PHE A 246 3.94 11.21 5.04
N GLU A 247 3.30 11.30 3.88
CA GLU A 247 3.59 10.42 2.74
C GLU A 247 3.44 11.20 1.43
N ALA A 248 4.45 11.16 0.57
CA ALA A 248 4.35 11.68 -0.78
C ALA A 248 3.61 10.69 -1.68
N TYR A 249 3.03 11.17 -2.79
CA TYR A 249 2.34 10.27 -3.72
C TYR A 249 2.47 10.73 -5.18
N GLY A 250 2.54 9.75 -6.09
CA GLY A 250 2.51 9.99 -7.53
C GLY A 250 1.11 10.41 -7.99
N LYS A 251 1.04 11.30 -8.98
CA LYS A 251 -0.22 11.86 -9.50
C LYS A 251 -1.30 10.82 -9.81
N GLU A 252 -0.93 9.64 -10.29
CA GLU A 252 -1.82 8.51 -10.57
C GLU A 252 -2.58 7.99 -9.33
N LEU A 253 -2.10 8.29 -8.12
CA LEU A 253 -2.72 7.88 -6.86
C LEU A 253 -3.65 8.95 -6.26
N THR A 254 -3.86 10.09 -6.92
CA THR A 254 -4.64 11.23 -6.39
C THR A 254 -6.00 10.79 -5.82
N ASP A 255 -6.78 10.03 -6.59
CA ASP A 255 -8.12 9.59 -6.16
C ASP A 255 -8.05 8.58 -5.02
N SER A 256 -7.01 7.73 -5.02
CA SER A 256 -6.79 6.75 -3.95
C SER A 256 -6.42 7.44 -2.64
N VAL A 257 -5.55 8.46 -2.69
CA VAL A 257 -5.17 9.26 -1.52
C VAL A 257 -6.39 10.02 -1.00
N ALA A 258 -7.13 10.71 -1.86
CA ALA A 258 -8.35 11.43 -1.46
C ALA A 258 -9.41 10.51 -0.82
N THR A 259 -9.58 9.30 -1.35
CA THR A 259 -10.47 8.28 -0.76
C THR A 259 -10.00 7.87 0.63
N ASN A 260 -8.72 7.54 0.78
CA ASN A 260 -8.16 7.09 2.07
C ASN A 260 -8.14 8.22 3.12
N ASP A 261 -7.92 9.46 2.71
CA ASP A 261 -8.04 10.65 3.55
C ASP A 261 -9.42 10.76 4.21
N ARG A 262 -10.47 10.52 3.42
CA ARG A 262 -11.85 10.50 3.90
C ARG A 262 -12.09 9.31 4.81
N ILE A 263 -11.60 8.12 4.48
CA ILE A 263 -11.72 6.93 5.35
C ILE A 263 -11.03 7.17 6.69
N CYS A 264 -9.84 7.79 6.72
CA CYS A 264 -9.16 8.17 7.95
C CYS A 264 -10.06 9.01 8.86
N ARG A 265 -10.66 10.09 8.34
CA ARG A 265 -11.49 11.02 9.12
C ARG A 265 -12.87 10.48 9.46
N GLU A 266 -13.55 9.89 8.48
CA GLU A 266 -14.96 9.51 8.56
C GLU A 266 -15.16 8.12 9.21
N VAL A 267 -14.20 7.21 9.06
CA VAL A 267 -14.33 5.81 9.51
C VAL A 267 -13.35 5.51 10.65
N LEU A 268 -12.06 5.77 10.45
CA LEU A 268 -11.03 5.43 11.43
C LEU A 268 -10.85 6.48 12.54
N ARG A 269 -11.47 7.67 12.37
CA ARG A 269 -11.41 8.80 13.31
C ARG A 269 -9.99 9.23 13.66
N VAL A 270 -9.11 9.22 12.65
CA VAL A 270 -7.73 9.72 12.73
C VAL A 270 -7.50 10.79 11.68
N GLU A 271 -6.54 11.67 11.93
CA GLU A 271 -6.13 12.65 10.93
C GLU A 271 -5.16 11.98 9.93
N PRO A 272 -5.41 12.05 8.61
CA PRO A 272 -4.50 11.50 7.61
C PRO A 272 -3.19 12.31 7.53
N PRO A 273 -2.13 11.73 6.93
CA PRO A 273 -0.84 12.40 6.79
C PRO A 273 -0.92 13.76 6.08
N VAL A 274 0.14 14.55 6.19
CA VAL A 274 0.43 15.61 5.21
C VAL A 274 0.93 14.93 3.94
N HIS A 275 0.55 15.46 2.79
CA HIS A 275 0.93 14.89 1.51
C HIS A 275 1.60 15.90 0.59
N THR A 276 2.46 15.39 -0.29
CA THR A 276 2.90 16.14 -1.47
C THR A 276 2.73 15.28 -2.72
N ARG A 277 2.15 15.86 -3.77
CA ARG A 277 1.96 15.18 -5.05
C ARG A 277 3.17 15.41 -5.94
N TYR A 278 3.69 14.36 -6.57
CA TYR A 278 4.75 14.45 -7.57
C TYR A 278 4.31 13.96 -8.96
N GLU A 279 4.99 14.44 -10.00
CA GLU A 279 4.75 14.07 -11.40
C GLU A 279 5.71 12.95 -11.85
N LEU A 280 5.43 12.35 -13.01
CA LEU A 280 6.24 11.29 -13.59
C LEU A 280 7.59 11.82 -14.12
N PHE A 281 8.63 10.97 -14.03
CA PHE A 281 9.87 11.21 -14.75
C PHE A 281 9.67 10.89 -16.22
N LEU A 282 9.79 11.91 -17.08
CA LEU A 282 9.77 11.74 -18.53
C LEU A 282 11.21 11.66 -19.04
N ASN A 283 11.48 10.66 -19.88
CA ASN A 283 12.72 10.67 -20.66
C ASN A 283 12.61 11.75 -21.75
N LYS A 284 13.68 12.54 -21.95
CA LYS A 284 13.77 13.62 -22.94
C LYS A 284 13.52 13.17 -24.40
N HIS A 285 13.47 11.85 -24.65
CA HIS A 285 13.44 11.27 -25.99
C HIS A 285 12.14 10.58 -26.44
N ASN A 286 11.04 10.63 -25.66
CA ASN A 286 9.76 10.06 -26.11
C ASN A 286 8.70 11.17 -26.26
N GLY A 287 8.65 11.75 -27.46
CA GLY A 287 7.47 12.39 -28.03
C GLY A 287 6.78 11.44 -29.01
#